data_AF-A0A5A7ZUF8-F1
#
_entry.id   AF-A0A5A7ZUF8-F1
#
_cell.length_a   1.000
_cell.length_b   1.000
_cell.length_c   1.000
_cell.angle_alpha   90.00
_cell.angle_beta   90.00
_cell.angle_gamma   90.00
#
_symmetry.space_group_name_H-M   'P 1'
#
loop_
_entity.id
_entity.type
_entity.pdbx_description
1 polymer ?
#
loop_
_entity_poly.entity_id
_entity_poly.type
_entity_poly.pdbx_seq_one_letter_code
_entity_poly.pdbx_strand_id
1 'polypeptide(L)'
;MNKFKDLADNEVCLRDLKQLGREGGATAYLDTGEILVLKPKYGTISRRAYVAGKSTVVELKVEYKDIYTAIRTITRNNILIAKKCRFGMTSVLRLTGTGYHRTRKQKGGSR
;
A
#
# COMPACT_ATOMS: atom_id res chain seq x y z
N MET A 1 11.94 9.66 -25.42
CA MET A 1 11.11 9.14 -24.31
C MET A 1 10.71 10.30 -23.41
N ASN A 2 9.41 10.49 -23.18
CA ASN A 2 8.89 11.62 -22.39
C ASN A 2 8.93 11.28 -20.89
N LYS A 3 9.88 11.87 -20.16
CA LYS A 3 10.09 11.68 -18.72
C LYS A 3 8.83 11.91 -17.85
N PHE A 4 7.85 12.65 -18.36
CA PHE A 4 6.58 12.92 -17.68
C PHE A 4 5.60 11.73 -17.68
N LYS A 5 5.62 10.86 -18.70
CA LYS A 5 4.73 9.67 -18.74
C LYS A 5 5.17 8.60 -17.74
N ASP A 6 6.48 8.39 -17.59
CA ASP A 6 7.05 7.41 -16.66
C ASP A 6 6.84 7.79 -15.18
N LEU A 7 6.58 9.06 -14.89
CA LEU A 7 6.32 9.56 -13.53
C LEU A 7 4.92 9.18 -13.03
N ALA A 8 3.89 9.32 -13.87
CA ALA A 8 2.51 8.98 -13.54
C ALA A 8 2.28 7.45 -13.49
N ASP A 9 2.97 6.69 -14.34
CA ASP A 9 2.81 5.23 -14.43
C ASP A 9 3.36 4.47 -13.20
N ASN A 10 4.08 5.16 -12.31
CA ASN A 10 4.71 4.55 -11.13
C ASN A 10 4.12 5.01 -9.79
N GLU A 11 3.16 5.94 -9.76
CA GLU A 11 2.46 6.30 -8.53
C GLU A 11 1.51 5.18 -8.12
N VAL A 12 1.62 4.67 -6.88
CA VAL A 12 0.73 3.64 -6.31
C VAL A 12 -0.72 4.12 -6.33
N CYS A 13 -1.69 3.23 -6.50
CA CYS A 13 -3.10 3.57 -6.37
C CYS A 13 -3.82 2.59 -5.43
N LEU A 14 -5.04 2.92 -5.03
CA LEU A 14 -5.85 2.06 -4.16
C LEU A 14 -6.07 0.65 -4.74
N ARG A 15 -6.04 0.50 -6.07
CA ARG A 15 -6.16 -0.81 -6.72
C ARG A 15 -4.92 -1.67 -6.46
N ASP A 16 -3.73 -1.08 -6.41
CA ASP A 16 -2.51 -1.83 -6.08
C ASP A 16 -2.54 -2.30 -4.64
N LEU A 17 -3.01 -1.48 -3.69
CA LEU A 17 -3.15 -1.90 -2.30
C LEU A 17 -4.08 -3.11 -2.16
N LYS A 18 -5.23 -3.07 -2.85
CA LYS A 18 -6.17 -4.20 -2.88
C LYS A 18 -5.56 -5.43 -3.54
N GLN A 19 -4.80 -5.25 -4.62
CA GLN A 19 -4.13 -6.35 -5.31
C GLN A 19 -3.05 -6.99 -4.44
N LEU A 20 -2.18 -6.20 -3.81
CA LEU A 20 -1.18 -6.64 -2.86
C LEU A 20 -1.82 -7.37 -1.67
N GLY A 21 -2.93 -6.87 -1.16
CA GLY A 21 -3.69 -7.53 -0.11
C GLY A 21 -4.35 -8.85 -0.54
N ARG A 22 -4.67 -9.03 -1.83
CA ARG A 22 -5.15 -10.31 -2.40
C ARG A 22 -4.02 -11.32 -2.55
N GLU A 23 -2.87 -10.86 -3.01
CA GLU A 23 -1.69 -11.69 -3.23
C GLU A 23 -1.00 -12.08 -1.91
N GLY A 24 -1.24 -11.33 -0.84
CA GLY A 24 -0.72 -11.61 0.49
C GLY A 24 0.77 -11.29 0.67
N GLY A 25 1.20 -11.30 1.93
CA GLY A 25 2.60 -11.05 2.33
C GLY A 25 3.02 -9.58 2.26
N ALA A 26 2.09 -8.65 2.03
CA ALA A 26 2.35 -7.21 1.94
C ALA A 26 2.02 -6.48 3.25
N THR A 27 2.92 -5.61 3.66
CA THR A 27 2.79 -4.69 4.80
C THR A 27 3.13 -3.26 4.38
N ALA A 28 2.46 -2.28 4.96
CA ALA A 28 2.74 -0.87 4.78
C ALA A 28 3.19 -0.26 6.11
N TYR A 29 4.23 0.55 6.07
CA TYR A 29 4.65 1.36 7.20
C TYR A 29 4.04 2.73 7.07
N LEU A 30 3.39 3.19 8.13
CA LEU A 30 2.77 4.51 8.20
C LEU A 30 3.77 5.58 8.66
N ASP A 31 3.46 6.84 8.41
CA ASP A 31 4.22 7.99 8.90
C ASP A 31 4.27 8.02 10.45
N THR A 32 3.27 7.43 11.13
CA THR A 32 3.22 7.25 12.59
C THR A 32 4.18 6.16 13.10
N GLY A 33 4.76 5.36 12.21
CA GLY A 33 5.55 4.17 12.55
C GLY A 33 4.73 2.89 12.74
N GLU A 34 3.40 2.98 12.69
CA GLU A 34 2.53 1.80 12.74
C GLU A 34 2.68 0.93 11.48
N ILE A 35 2.50 -0.37 11.68
CA ILE A 35 2.55 -1.37 10.59
C ILE A 35 1.12 -1.77 10.25
N LEU A 36 0.75 -1.55 8.99
CA LEU A 36 -0.51 -1.95 8.40
C LEU A 36 -0.31 -3.23 7.59
N VAL A 37 -1.05 -4.29 7.91
CA VAL A 37 -1.11 -5.50 7.10
C VAL A 37 -2.14 -5.28 5.99
N LEU A 38 -1.74 -5.45 4.72
CA LEU A 38 -2.66 -5.27 3.59
C LEU A 38 -3.56 -6.51 3.44
N LYS A 39 -4.87 -6.30 3.37
CA LYS A 39 -5.89 -7.32 3.04
C LYS A 39 -6.61 -6.97 1.74
N PRO A 40 -7.41 -7.88 1.14
CA PRO A 40 -8.02 -7.64 -0.18
C PRO A 40 -8.90 -6.39 -0.30
N LYS A 41 -9.51 -5.94 0.80
CA LYS A 41 -10.48 -4.83 0.81
C LYS A 41 -10.08 -3.67 1.72
N TYR A 42 -9.32 -3.94 2.78
CA TYR A 42 -8.95 -3.01 3.84
C TYR A 42 -7.55 -3.36 4.35
N GLY A 43 -6.96 -2.56 5.23
CA GLY A 43 -5.77 -2.94 5.99
C GLY A 43 -6.11 -3.21 7.46
N THR A 44 -5.22 -3.90 8.17
CA THR A 44 -5.35 -4.07 9.62
C THR A 44 -4.12 -3.58 10.37
N ILE A 45 -4.34 -2.93 11.51
CA ILE A 45 -3.29 -2.47 12.43
C ILE A 45 -3.48 -3.21 13.75
N SER A 46 -2.43 -3.88 14.23
CA SER A 46 -2.41 -4.53 15.53
C SER A 46 -2.21 -3.49 16.63
N ARG A 47 -3.11 -3.44 17.62
CA ARG A 47 -3.01 -2.52 18.77
C ARG A 47 -3.42 -3.21 20.06
N ARG A 48 -2.81 -2.83 21.19
CA ARG A 48 -3.28 -3.27 22.51
C ARG A 48 -4.58 -2.53 22.86
N ALA A 49 -5.61 -3.28 23.25
CA ALA A 49 -6.89 -2.77 23.69
C ALA A 49 -7.43 -3.61 24.86
N TYR A 50 -8.44 -3.08 25.57
CA TYR A 50 -9.15 -3.84 26.58
C TYR A 50 -10.40 -4.47 25.98
N VAL A 51 -10.51 -5.79 26.05
CA VAL A 51 -11.68 -6.55 25.63
C VAL A 51 -12.17 -7.36 26.83
N ALA A 52 -13.42 -7.13 27.23
CA ALA A 52 -14.02 -7.75 28.43
C ALA A 52 -13.14 -7.61 29.68
N GLY A 53 -12.56 -6.42 29.90
CA GLY A 53 -11.70 -6.12 31.05
C GLY A 53 -10.28 -6.68 30.97
N LYS A 54 -9.90 -7.41 29.91
CA LYS A 54 -8.55 -7.97 29.73
C LYS A 54 -7.78 -7.21 28.65
N SER A 55 -6.51 -6.90 28.93
CA SER A 55 -5.61 -6.33 27.91
C SER A 55 -5.26 -7.40 26.89
N THR A 56 -5.59 -7.16 25.63
CA THR A 56 -5.33 -8.07 24.51
C THR A 56 -4.89 -7.29 23.27
N VAL A 57 -4.25 -7.97 22.33
CA VAL A 57 -3.93 -7.41 21.01
C VAL A 57 -5.14 -7.61 20.10
N VAL A 58 -5.63 -6.52 19.51
CA VAL A 58 -6.73 -6.52 18.57
C VAL A 58 -6.26 -6.05 17.19
N GLU A 59 -6.88 -6.57 16.14
CA GLU A 59 -6.69 -6.14 14.77
C GLU A 59 -7.76 -5.10 14.41
N LEU A 60 -7.35 -3.83 14.24
CA LEU A 60 -8.24 -2.76 13.86
C LEU A 60 -8.34 -2.67 12.34
N LYS A 61 -9.56 -2.74 11.82
CA LYS A 61 -9.84 -2.53 10.40
C LYS A 61 -9.67 -1.05 10.04
N VAL A 62 -8.89 -0.78 8.99
CA VAL A 62 -8.68 0.57 8.45
C VAL A 62 -8.94 0.57 6.94
N GLU A 63 -9.71 1.55 6.46
CA GLU A 63 -9.97 1.69 5.04
C GLU A 63 -8.78 2.31 4.31
N TYR A 64 -8.49 1.81 3.10
CA TYR A 64 -7.32 2.28 2.35
C TYR A 64 -7.41 3.77 1.97
N LYS A 65 -8.62 4.27 1.70
CA LYS A 65 -8.82 5.69 1.37
C LYS A 65 -8.38 6.63 2.49
N ASP A 66 -8.51 6.20 3.74
CA ASP A 66 -8.26 7.05 4.91
C ASP A 66 -6.77 7.01 5.29
N ILE A 67 -6.09 5.91 4.98
CA ILE A 67 -4.68 5.70 5.36
C ILE A 67 -3.68 5.94 4.22
N TYR A 68 -4.13 6.01 2.96
CA TYR A 68 -3.26 6.06 1.78
C TYR A 68 -2.21 7.18 1.86
N THR A 69 -2.62 8.37 2.29
CA THR A 69 -1.74 9.55 2.41
C THR A 69 -0.70 9.40 3.52
N ALA A 70 -0.98 8.58 4.53
CA ALA A 70 -0.08 8.31 5.65
C ALA A 70 0.89 7.15 5.36
N ILE A 71 0.78 6.44 4.24
CA ILE A 71 1.70 5.34 3.91
C ILE A 71 3.06 5.90 3.52
N ARG A 72 4.10 5.51 4.26
CA ARG A 72 5.49 5.87 4.01
C ARG A 72 6.19 4.88 3.09
N THR A 73 6.05 3.58 3.35
CA THR A 73 6.64 2.52 2.53
C THR A 73 5.70 1.32 2.46
N ILE A 74 5.87 0.50 1.42
CA ILE A 74 5.21 -0.80 1.32
C ILE A 74 6.30 -1.83 1.05
N THR A 75 6.25 -2.91 1.82
CA THR A 75 7.10 -4.09 1.66
C THR A 75 6.26 -5.31 1.37
N ARG A 76 6.79 -6.25 0.60
CA ARG A 76 6.20 -7.57 0.40
C ARG A 76 7.27 -8.63 0.50
N ASN A 77 7.10 -9.61 1.38
CA ASN A 77 8.09 -10.67 1.61
C ASN A 77 9.52 -10.10 1.76
N ASN A 78 9.66 -9.04 2.57
CA ASN A 78 10.90 -8.30 2.82
C ASN A 78 11.50 -7.53 1.61
N ILE A 79 10.78 -7.43 0.50
CA ILE A 79 11.17 -6.61 -0.66
C ILE A 79 10.46 -5.26 -0.58
N LEU A 80 11.20 -4.15 -0.69
CA LEU A 80 10.62 -2.80 -0.77
C LEU A 80 9.99 -2.60 -2.15
N ILE A 81 8.66 -2.51 -2.18
CA ILE A 81 7.89 -2.39 -3.43
C ILE A 81 7.44 -0.97 -3.72
N ALA A 82 7.28 -0.15 -2.68
CA ALA A 82 6.91 1.26 -2.83
C ALA A 82 7.48 2.11 -1.70
N LYS A 83 7.76 3.37 -2.00
CA LYS A 83 8.17 4.37 -1.01
C LYS A 83 7.61 5.76 -1.33
N LYS A 84 7.31 6.53 -0.30
CA LYS A 84 6.89 7.92 -0.38
C LYS A 84 8.09 8.77 -0.80
N CYS A 85 7.93 9.48 -1.91
CA CYS A 85 8.94 10.37 -2.48
C CYS A 85 8.41 11.80 -2.43
N ARG A 86 9.27 12.74 -2.00
CA ARG A 86 8.94 14.17 -1.95
C ARG A 86 9.38 14.85 -3.24
N PHE A 87 8.47 15.58 -3.87
CA PHE A 87 8.71 16.42 -5.05
C PHE A 87 8.31 17.85 -4.70
N GLY A 88 9.28 18.63 -4.21
CA GLY A 88 9.02 19.98 -3.68
C GLY A 88 8.04 19.94 -2.50
N MET A 89 6.84 20.48 -2.72
CA MET A 89 5.77 20.53 -1.70
C MET A 89 4.85 19.30 -1.71
N THR A 90 4.88 18.48 -2.77
CA THR A 90 4.03 17.29 -2.85
C THR A 90 4.79 16.05 -2.43
N SER A 91 4.07 15.08 -1.87
CA SER A 91 4.61 13.76 -1.54
C SER A 91 3.75 12.69 -2.20
N VAL A 92 4.38 11.79 -2.93
CA VAL A 92 3.71 10.77 -3.74
C VAL A 92 4.28 9.40 -3.41
N LEU A 93 3.40 8.42 -3.20
CA LEU A 93 3.79 7.03 -2.97
C LEU A 93 4.12 6.37 -4.32
N ARG A 94 5.39 6.02 -4.55
CA ARG A 94 5.86 5.50 -5.84
C ARG A 94 6.34 4.06 -5.73
N LEU A 95 5.98 3.26 -6.73
CA LEU A 95 6.54 1.93 -6.97
C LEU A 95 8.04 2.03 -7.25
N THR A 96 8.78 1.08 -6.72
CA THR A 96 10.24 0.95 -6.93
C THR A 96 10.58 0.21 -8.22
N GLY A 97 9.62 -0.49 -8.83
CA GLY A 97 9.85 -1.42 -9.94
C GLY A 97 10.36 -2.79 -9.50
N THR A 98 10.48 -3.05 -8.19
CA THR A 98 10.93 -4.33 -7.65
C THR A 98 9.83 -4.98 -6.81
N GLY A 99 9.64 -6.30 -6.94
CA GLY A 99 8.70 -7.07 -6.10
C GLY A 99 7.20 -6.83 -6.37
N TYR A 100 6.85 -5.86 -7.21
CA TYR A 100 5.48 -5.66 -7.70
C TYR A 100 5.50 -4.99 -9.08
N HIS A 101 4.86 -5.64 -10.05
CA HIS A 101 4.64 -5.10 -11.39
C HIS A 101 3.15 -5.09 -11.67
N ARG A 102 2.65 -3.95 -12.15
CA ARG A 102 1.27 -3.87 -12.61
C ARG A 102 1.11 -4.76 -13.83
N THR A 103 0.32 -5.82 -13.71
CA THR A 103 -0.15 -6.56 -14.88
C THR A 103 -1.06 -5.61 -15.66
N ARG A 104 -0.53 -4.98 -16.70
CA ARG A 104 -1.35 -4.19 -17.63
C ARG A 104 -2.29 -5.19 -18.29
N LYS A 105 -3.56 -5.20 -17.87
CA LYS A 105 -4.60 -5.88 -18.66
C LYS A 105 -4.60 -5.16 -20.00
N GLN A 106 -3.95 -5.75 -21.01
CA GLN A 106 -4.21 -5.32 -22.39
C GLN A 106 -5.73 -5.41 -22.53
N LYS A 107 -6.37 -4.30 -22.89
CA LYS A 107 -7.75 -4.35 -23.34
C LYS A 107 -7.74 -5.36 -24.47
N GLY A 108 -8.22 -6.58 -24.22
CA GLY A 108 -8.45 -7.55 -25.27
C GLY A 108 -9.34 -6.84 -26.27
N GLY A 109 -8.84 -6.63 -27.47
CA GLY A 109 -9.68 -6.24 -28.59
C GLY A 109 -10.76 -7.31 -28.68
N SER A 110 -12.01 -6.93 -28.44
CA SER A 110 -13.12 -7.77 -28.83
C SER A 110 -12.98 -7.95 -30.34
N ARG A 111 -12.84 -9.20 -30.75
CA ARG A 111 -13.24 -9.61 -32.11
C ARG A 111 -14.73 -9.38 -32.28
#